data_AF-A0A2S1YP45-F1
#
_entry.id   AF-A0A2S1YP45-F1
#
_cell.length_a   1.000
_cell.length_b   1.000
_cell.length_c   1.000
_cell.angle_alpha   90.00
_cell.angle_beta   90.00
_cell.angle_gamma   90.00
#
_symmetry.space_group_name_H-M   'P 1'
#
loop_
_entity.id
_entity.type
_entity.pdbx_description
1 polymer ?
#
loop_
_entity_poly.entity_id
_entity_poly.type
_entity_poly.pdbx_seq_one_letter_code
_entity_poly.pdbx_strand_id
1 'polypeptide(L)'
;MIYPSITDWISAISAMFSAFISGGVLWVAWYQIKQVKLQLKNLAEGQKNSTLMTVLELESEMNRRKENLDRCNFDLRQYGIDINSSEKQLSEDTLELFQDKIKVARENYLNALDRLSYCIIHNYLSDRDWKTEYRDILFDAVDNYSECFGVSSRFWNTKKLYEKWKNE
;
A
#
# COMPACT_ATOMS: atom_id res chain seq x y z
N MET A 1 49.06 16.90 -60.99
CA MET A 1 49.29 17.10 -59.54
C MET A 1 48.39 18.23 -59.08
N ILE A 2 47.25 17.92 -58.47
CA ILE A 2 46.38 18.94 -57.87
C ILE A 2 46.94 19.16 -56.47
N TYR A 3 47.64 20.27 -56.26
CA TYR A 3 48.08 20.66 -54.92
C TYR A 3 46.85 21.07 -54.11
N PRO A 4 46.66 20.55 -52.89
CA PRO A 4 45.55 20.98 -52.04
C PRO A 4 45.67 22.48 -51.79
N SER A 5 44.58 23.20 -52.02
CA SER A 5 44.51 24.65 -51.82
C SER A 5 44.55 24.97 -50.33
N ILE A 6 45.01 26.18 -49.96
CA ILE A 6 45.03 26.64 -48.56
C ILE A 6 43.64 26.51 -47.90
N THR A 7 42.58 26.66 -48.70
CA THR A 7 41.18 26.49 -48.29
C THR A 7 40.81 25.04 -47.93
N ASP A 8 41.46 24.02 -48.50
CA ASP A 8 41.21 22.61 -48.19
C ASP A 8 41.81 22.23 -46.81
N TRP A 9 42.98 22.75 -46.48
CA TRP A 9 43.62 22.56 -45.17
C TRP A 9 42.87 23.27 -44.03
N ILE A 10 42.38 24.50 -44.29
CA ILE A 10 41.54 25.24 -43.33
C ILE A 10 40.23 24.49 -43.07
N SER A 11 39.60 23.96 -44.14
CA SER A 11 38.38 23.17 -44.02
C SER A 11 38.60 21.87 -43.24
N ALA A 12 39.70 21.16 -43.49
CA ALA A 12 40.06 19.93 -42.76
C ALA A 12 40.31 20.16 -41.26
N ILE A 13 41.02 21.24 -40.90
CA ILE A 13 41.27 21.60 -39.50
C ILE A 13 39.96 21.97 -38.79
N SER A 14 39.11 22.78 -39.44
CA SER A 14 37.80 23.16 -38.87
C SER A 14 36.90 21.95 -38.62
N ALA A 15 36.85 21.00 -39.56
CA ALA A 15 36.08 19.76 -39.42
C ALA A 15 36.62 18.88 -38.28
N MET A 16 37.94 18.83 -38.08
CA MET A 16 38.56 18.09 -36.98
C MET A 16 38.18 18.69 -35.62
N PHE A 17 38.20 20.02 -35.46
CA PHE A 17 37.74 20.68 -34.23
C PHE A 17 36.24 20.44 -33.97
N SER A 18 35.39 20.54 -35.00
CA SER A 18 33.96 20.23 -34.87
C SER A 18 33.71 18.77 -34.48
N ALA A 19 34.48 17.82 -34.99
CA ALA A 19 34.40 16.40 -34.63
C ALA A 19 34.80 16.16 -33.16
N PHE A 20 35.85 16.83 -32.66
CA PHE A 20 36.23 16.76 -31.24
C PHE A 20 35.16 17.33 -30.31
N ILE A 21 34.58 18.48 -30.66
CA ILE A 21 33.48 19.08 -29.89
C ILE A 21 32.27 18.15 -29.89
N SER A 22 31.90 17.60 -31.05
CA SER A 22 30.79 16.63 -31.17
C SER A 22 31.03 15.35 -30.35
N GLY A 23 32.26 14.82 -30.35
CA GLY A 23 32.66 13.70 -29.51
C GLY A 23 32.57 14.00 -28.01
N GLY A 24 32.97 15.20 -27.60
CA GLY A 24 32.82 15.68 -26.21
C GLY A 24 31.35 15.75 -25.79
N VAL A 25 30.46 16.26 -26.66
CA VAL A 25 29.02 16.30 -26.40
C VAL A 25 28.43 14.89 -26.26
N LEU A 26 28.83 13.95 -27.13
CA LEU A 26 28.41 12.55 -27.04
C LEU A 26 28.87 11.87 -25.75
N TRP A 27 30.09 12.14 -25.30
CA TRP A 27 30.61 11.63 -24.04
C TRP A 27 29.81 12.15 -22.83
N VAL A 28 29.54 13.46 -22.81
CA VAL A 28 28.73 14.08 -21.75
C VAL A 28 27.30 13.52 -21.76
N ALA A 29 26.68 13.36 -22.94
CA ALA A 29 25.36 12.75 -23.08
C ALA A 29 25.34 11.29 -22.58
N TRP A 30 26.36 10.50 -22.89
CA TRP A 30 26.49 9.13 -22.39
C TRP A 30 26.59 9.10 -20.85
N TYR A 31 27.38 10.01 -20.27
CA TYR A 31 27.51 10.13 -18.83
C TYR A 31 26.20 10.54 -18.16
N GLN A 32 25.45 11.48 -18.75
CA GLN A 32 24.12 11.88 -18.27
C GLN A 32 23.14 10.70 -18.30
N ILE A 33 23.09 9.94 -19.39
CA ILE A 33 22.22 8.74 -19.49
C ILE A 33 22.59 7.70 -18.42
N LYS A 34 23.90 7.51 -18.16
CA LYS A 34 24.37 6.60 -17.10
C LYS A 34 23.94 7.07 -15.71
N GLN A 35 24.04 8.36 -15.42
CA GLN A 35 23.58 8.93 -14.15
C GLN A 35 22.05 8.80 -13.99
N VAL A 36 21.28 9.09 -15.04
CA VAL A 36 19.81 8.93 -15.03
C VAL A 36 19.44 7.47 -14.75
N LYS A 37 20.11 6.49 -15.37
CA LYS A 37 19.88 5.07 -15.09
C LYS A 37 20.17 4.71 -13.63
N LEU A 38 21.23 5.27 -13.05
CA LEU A 38 21.58 5.05 -11.64
C LEU A 38 20.54 5.67 -10.70
N GLN A 39 20.10 6.90 -10.98
CA GLN A 39 19.05 7.58 -10.21
C GLN A 39 17.72 6.81 -10.28
N LEU A 40 17.32 6.33 -11.46
CA LEU A 40 16.12 5.50 -11.62
C LEU A 40 16.20 4.21 -10.82
N LYS A 41 17.37 3.55 -10.78
CA LYS A 41 17.56 2.35 -9.96
C LYS A 41 17.42 2.66 -8.47
N ASN A 42 18.07 3.71 -7.99
CA ASN A 42 18.01 4.10 -6.58
C ASN A 42 16.60 4.56 -6.18
N LEU A 43 15.88 5.25 -7.06
CA LEU A 43 14.48 5.64 -6.86
C LEU A 43 13.56 4.42 -6.80
N ALA A 44 13.76 3.43 -7.68
CA ALA A 44 12.98 2.20 -7.66
C ALA A 44 13.21 1.39 -6.37
N GLU A 45 14.47 1.29 -5.90
CA GLU A 45 14.79 0.65 -4.62
C GLU A 45 14.22 1.45 -3.44
N GLY A 46 14.30 2.78 -3.47
CA GLY A 46 13.72 3.66 -2.46
C GLY A 46 12.19 3.57 -2.40
N GLN A 47 11.53 3.50 -3.57
CA GLN A 47 10.08 3.33 -3.68
C GLN A 47 9.65 2.01 -3.06
N LYS A 48 10.32 0.90 -3.37
CA LYS A 48 10.05 -0.42 -2.78
C LYS A 48 10.12 -0.40 -1.26
N ASN A 49 11.18 0.19 -0.71
CA ASN A 49 11.36 0.28 0.75
C ASN A 49 10.29 1.19 1.38
N SER A 50 9.94 2.29 0.73
CA SER A 50 8.88 3.18 1.19
C SER A 50 7.52 2.49 1.18
N THR A 51 7.19 1.78 0.10
CA THR A 51 5.95 1.00 -0.04
C THR A 51 5.87 -0.08 1.04
N LEU A 52 6.95 -0.81 1.29
CA LEU A 52 6.99 -1.81 2.36
C LEU A 52 6.75 -1.19 3.73
N MET A 53 7.40 -0.07 4.04
CA MET A 53 7.20 0.63 5.32
C MET A 53 5.74 1.09 5.50
N THR A 54 5.14 1.66 4.45
CA THR A 54 3.73 2.06 4.46
C THR A 54 2.80 0.87 4.69
N VAL A 55 3.08 -0.28 4.08
CA VAL A 55 2.28 -1.50 4.29
C VAL A 55 2.40 -1.99 5.72
N LEU A 56 3.62 -2.09 6.25
CA LEU A 56 3.85 -2.52 7.63
C LEU A 56 3.18 -1.59 8.65
N GLU A 57 3.16 -0.29 8.38
CA GLU A 57 2.46 0.68 9.22
C GLU A 57 0.93 0.48 9.16
N LEU A 58 0.37 0.28 7.96
CA LEU A 58 -1.04 -0.03 7.78
C LEU A 58 -1.43 -1.35 8.46
N GLU A 59 -0.61 -2.38 8.33
CA GLU A 59 -0.81 -3.67 9.00
C GLU A 59 -0.74 -3.54 10.51
N SER A 60 0.26 -2.84 11.03
CA SER A 60 0.39 -2.57 12.46
C SER A 60 -0.83 -1.83 12.99
N GLU A 61 -1.31 -0.82 12.28
CA GLU A 61 -2.52 -0.09 12.67
C GLU A 61 -3.76 -0.98 12.62
N MET A 62 -3.92 -1.78 11.56
CA MET A 62 -5.03 -2.73 11.40
C MET A 62 -5.02 -3.78 12.51
N ASN A 63 -3.86 -4.38 12.80
CA ASN A 63 -3.68 -5.38 13.85
C ASN A 63 -3.98 -4.80 15.23
N ARG A 64 -3.52 -3.57 15.52
CA ARG A 64 -3.86 -2.87 16.78
C ARG A 64 -5.37 -2.67 16.93
N ARG A 65 -6.06 -2.33 15.85
CA ARG A 65 -7.53 -2.15 15.87
C ARG A 65 -8.25 -3.49 16.04
N LYS A 66 -7.75 -4.56 15.42
CA LYS A 66 -8.26 -5.93 15.59
C LYS A 66 -8.08 -6.41 17.03
N GLU A 67 -6.89 -6.23 17.60
CA GLU A 67 -6.61 -6.54 19.01
C GLU A 67 -7.58 -5.82 19.95
N ASN A 68 -7.84 -4.53 19.71
CA ASN A 68 -8.81 -3.78 20.51
C ASN A 68 -10.23 -4.34 20.40
N LEU A 69 -10.67 -4.76 19.20
CA LEU A 69 -11.95 -5.42 19.01
C LEU A 69 -12.02 -6.76 19.76
N ASP A 70 -10.99 -7.59 19.63
CA ASP A 70 -10.92 -8.89 20.29
C ASP A 70 -10.90 -8.75 21.81
N ARG A 71 -10.19 -7.73 22.33
CA ARG A 71 -10.21 -7.38 23.75
C ARG A 71 -11.61 -6.98 24.22
N CYS A 72 -12.34 -6.16 23.46
CA CYS A 72 -13.72 -5.81 23.83
C CYS A 72 -14.64 -7.04 23.86
N ASN A 73 -14.47 -7.95 22.89
CA ASN A 73 -15.20 -9.22 22.87
C ASN A 73 -14.80 -10.16 24.02
N PHE A 74 -13.55 -10.10 24.47
CA PHE A 74 -13.07 -10.86 25.63
C PHE A 74 -13.64 -10.28 26.92
N ASP A 75 -13.57 -8.95 27.10
CA ASP A 75 -14.12 -8.24 28.28
C ASP A 75 -15.61 -8.56 28.47
N LEU A 76 -16.40 -8.58 27.38
CA LEU A 76 -17.82 -8.94 27.42
C LEU A 76 -18.04 -10.41 27.87
N ARG A 77 -17.22 -11.34 27.37
CA ARG A 77 -17.29 -12.76 27.76
C ARG A 77 -16.91 -12.95 29.22
N GLN A 78 -15.85 -12.28 29.67
CA GLN A 78 -15.41 -12.30 31.06
C GLN A 78 -16.52 -11.75 31.98
N TYR A 79 -17.13 -10.62 31.62
CA TYR A 79 -18.25 -10.05 32.35
C TYR A 79 -19.43 -11.03 32.49
N GLY A 80 -19.75 -11.77 31.42
CA GLY A 80 -20.76 -12.82 31.47
C GLY A 80 -20.41 -13.97 32.43
N ILE A 81 -19.14 -14.38 32.51
CA ILE A 81 -18.67 -15.41 33.45
C ILE A 81 -18.71 -14.89 34.89
N ASP A 82 -18.31 -13.64 35.12
CA ASP A 82 -18.26 -13.02 36.45
C ASP A 82 -19.68 -12.86 37.04
N ILE A 83 -20.67 -12.52 36.20
CA ILE A 83 -22.09 -12.49 36.60
C ILE A 83 -22.56 -13.87 37.04
N ASN A 84 -22.30 -14.89 36.23
CA ASN A 84 -22.75 -16.26 36.49
C ASN A 84 -22.11 -16.86 37.75
N SER A 85 -20.87 -16.46 38.07
CA SER A 85 -20.14 -16.96 39.24
C SER A 85 -20.40 -16.17 40.53
N SER A 86 -20.82 -14.91 40.42
CA SER A 86 -20.97 -14.00 41.58
C SER A 86 -22.41 -13.76 42.04
N GLU A 87 -23.41 -14.43 41.45
CA GLU A 87 -24.86 -14.17 41.64
C GLU A 87 -25.25 -12.67 41.48
N LYS A 88 -24.42 -11.89 40.77
CA LYS A 88 -24.69 -10.47 40.54
C LYS A 88 -25.80 -10.32 39.50
N GLN A 89 -26.68 -9.36 39.72
CA GLN A 89 -27.74 -9.05 38.77
C GLN A 89 -27.14 -8.45 37.49
N LEU A 90 -27.58 -8.93 36.33
CA LEU A 90 -27.19 -8.40 35.02
C LEU A 90 -27.56 -6.90 34.94
N SER A 91 -26.57 -6.03 34.81
CA SER A 91 -26.81 -4.60 34.57
C SER A 91 -26.96 -4.39 33.07
N GLU A 92 -28.18 -4.04 32.65
CA GLU A 92 -28.53 -3.77 31.24
C GLU A 92 -27.68 -2.60 30.68
N ASP A 93 -27.52 -1.53 31.45
CA ASP A 93 -26.66 -0.38 31.10
C ASP A 93 -25.20 -0.78 30.82
N THR A 94 -24.66 -1.74 31.60
CA THR A 94 -23.29 -2.22 31.41
C THR A 94 -23.17 -3.04 30.13
N LEU A 95 -24.19 -3.83 29.81
CA LEU A 95 -24.24 -4.62 28.59
C LEU A 95 -24.33 -3.73 27.34
N GLU A 96 -25.17 -2.70 27.40
CA GLU A 96 -25.30 -1.70 26.33
C GLU A 96 -23.96 -0.99 26.07
N LEU A 97 -23.25 -0.58 27.13
CA LEU A 97 -21.93 0.03 27.02
C LEU A 97 -20.91 -0.88 26.32
N PHE A 98 -20.91 -2.19 26.62
CA PHE A 98 -20.04 -3.14 25.93
C PHE A 98 -20.41 -3.30 24.46
N GLN A 99 -21.70 -3.36 24.14
CA GLN A 99 -22.17 -3.46 22.76
C GLN A 99 -21.75 -2.24 21.94
N ASP A 100 -21.90 -1.03 22.48
CA ASP A 100 -21.45 0.21 21.84
C ASP A 100 -19.94 0.21 21.62
N LYS A 101 -19.16 -0.19 22.64
CA LYS A 101 -17.71 -0.28 22.52
C LYS A 101 -17.27 -1.27 21.44
N ILE A 102 -17.91 -2.44 21.36
CA ILE A 102 -17.64 -3.46 20.33
C ILE A 102 -18.01 -2.92 18.94
N LYS A 103 -19.16 -2.25 18.80
CA LYS A 103 -19.61 -1.66 17.54
C LYS A 103 -18.59 -0.64 17.02
N VAL A 104 -18.15 0.29 17.87
CA VAL A 104 -17.14 1.30 17.51
C VAL A 104 -15.78 0.64 17.18
N ALA A 105 -15.34 -0.34 17.96
CA ALA A 105 -14.08 -1.05 17.70
C ALA A 105 -14.13 -1.78 16.35
N ARG A 106 -15.26 -2.43 16.03
CA ARG A 106 -15.48 -3.12 14.76
C ARG A 106 -15.46 -2.15 13.59
N GLU A 107 -16.19 -1.04 13.70
CA GLU A 107 -16.17 0.01 12.66
C GLU A 107 -14.76 0.53 12.38
N ASN A 108 -13.95 0.73 13.43
CA ASN A 108 -12.57 1.17 13.28
C ASN A 108 -11.70 0.14 12.58
N TYR A 109 -11.85 -1.15 12.91
CA TYR A 109 -11.16 -2.25 12.22
C TYR A 109 -11.55 -2.31 10.75
N LEU A 110 -12.85 -2.33 10.44
CA LEU A 110 -13.35 -2.38 9.06
C LEU A 110 -12.93 -1.14 8.24
N ASN A 111 -12.86 0.04 8.86
CA ASN A 111 -12.33 1.25 8.20
C ASN A 111 -10.84 1.12 7.85
N ALA A 112 -10.02 0.44 8.68
CA ALA A 112 -8.62 0.19 8.34
C ALA A 112 -8.52 -0.79 7.16
N LEU A 113 -9.32 -1.85 7.18
CA LEU A 113 -9.37 -2.83 6.10
C LEU A 113 -9.85 -2.22 4.78
N ASP A 114 -10.81 -1.29 4.82
CA ASP A 114 -11.30 -0.58 3.63
C ASP A 114 -10.23 0.34 3.03
N ARG A 115 -9.44 1.02 3.87
CA ARG A 115 -8.28 1.81 3.40
C ARG A 115 -7.20 0.94 2.77
N LEU A 116 -6.88 -0.21 3.36
CA LEU A 116 -5.97 -1.18 2.74
C LEU A 116 -6.51 -1.66 1.39
N SER A 117 -7.81 -1.98 1.33
CA SER A 117 -8.49 -2.40 0.11
C SER A 117 -8.45 -1.33 -0.97
N TYR A 118 -8.64 -0.06 -0.60
CA TYR A 118 -8.49 1.10 -1.49
C TYR A 118 -7.08 1.18 -2.08
N CYS A 119 -6.05 1.02 -1.24
CA CYS A 119 -4.65 1.04 -1.66
C CYS A 119 -4.34 -0.07 -2.68
N ILE A 120 -4.88 -1.26 -2.47
CA ILE A 120 -4.73 -2.42 -3.36
C ILE A 120 -5.46 -2.18 -4.70
N ILE A 121 -6.72 -1.72 -4.66
CA ILE A 121 -7.54 -1.49 -5.87
C ILE A 121 -6.88 -0.47 -6.81
N HIS A 122 -6.31 0.60 -6.25
CA HIS A 122 -5.71 1.68 -7.02
C HIS A 122 -4.22 1.47 -7.31
N ASN A 123 -3.69 0.28 -7.00
CA ASN A 123 -2.30 -0.09 -7.27
C ASN A 123 -1.27 0.89 -6.66
N TYR A 124 -1.58 1.47 -5.50
CA TYR A 124 -0.60 2.26 -4.73
C TYR A 124 0.53 1.40 -4.17
N LEU A 125 0.31 0.09 -4.13
CA LEU A 125 1.23 -0.93 -3.65
C LEU A 125 1.45 -1.93 -4.81
N SER A 126 2.49 -1.75 -5.63
CA SER A 126 2.66 -2.53 -6.87
C SER A 126 3.59 -3.74 -6.75
N ASP A 127 4.21 -3.93 -5.58
CA ASP A 127 5.38 -4.82 -5.44
C ASP A 127 5.07 -6.24 -4.95
N ARG A 128 3.80 -6.59 -4.71
CA ARG A 128 3.43 -7.88 -4.10
C ARG A 128 2.08 -8.41 -4.60
N ASP A 129 1.92 -9.73 -4.58
CA ASP A 129 0.62 -10.38 -4.72
C ASP A 129 -0.20 -10.28 -3.43
N TRP A 130 -0.94 -9.18 -3.31
CA TRP A 130 -1.78 -8.88 -2.15
C TRP A 130 -2.95 -9.85 -1.97
N LYS A 131 -3.37 -10.56 -3.04
CA LYS A 131 -4.41 -11.57 -2.94
C LYS A 131 -3.93 -12.71 -2.06
N THR A 132 -2.73 -13.21 -2.29
CA THR A 132 -2.17 -14.31 -1.50
C THR A 132 -2.04 -13.97 -0.01
N GLU A 133 -1.70 -12.73 0.34
CA GLU A 133 -1.49 -12.35 1.75
C GLU A 133 -2.77 -11.95 2.50
N TYR A 134 -3.68 -11.24 1.85
CA TYR A 134 -4.83 -10.65 2.54
C TYR A 134 -6.17 -11.29 2.20
N ARG A 135 -6.24 -12.25 1.26
CA ARG A 135 -7.50 -12.88 0.87
C ARG A 135 -8.23 -13.46 2.07
N ASP A 136 -7.54 -14.23 2.90
CA ASP A 136 -8.19 -14.91 4.03
C ASP A 136 -8.69 -13.91 5.07
N ILE A 137 -7.88 -12.90 5.41
CA ILE A 137 -8.28 -11.83 6.34
C ILE A 137 -9.52 -11.07 5.81
N LEU A 138 -9.53 -10.78 4.51
CA LEU A 138 -10.61 -10.04 3.88
C LEU A 138 -11.89 -10.87 3.78
N PHE A 139 -11.78 -12.16 3.45
CA PHE A 139 -12.91 -13.09 3.40
C PHE A 139 -13.49 -13.30 4.79
N ASP A 140 -12.64 -13.57 5.79
CA ASP A 140 -13.06 -13.70 7.18
C ASP A 140 -13.79 -12.44 7.68
N ALA A 141 -13.30 -11.25 7.34
CA ALA A 141 -13.95 -10.01 7.75
C ALA A 141 -15.32 -9.84 7.08
N VAL A 142 -15.45 -10.15 5.80
CA VAL A 142 -16.72 -10.05 5.06
C VAL A 142 -17.73 -11.10 5.54
N ASP A 143 -17.29 -12.32 5.79
CA ASP A 143 -18.15 -13.42 6.20
C ASP A 143 -18.62 -13.25 7.66
N ASN A 144 -17.71 -12.87 8.58
CA ASN A 144 -18.06 -12.65 9.99
C ASN A 144 -18.89 -11.39 10.23
N TYR A 145 -18.76 -10.37 9.38
CA TYR A 145 -19.45 -9.09 9.52
C TYR A 145 -20.33 -8.76 8.31
N SER A 146 -20.98 -9.77 7.74
CA SER A 146 -21.77 -9.66 6.50
C SER A 146 -22.85 -8.56 6.53
N GLU A 147 -23.41 -8.31 7.71
CA GLU A 147 -24.34 -7.20 7.99
C GLU A 147 -23.79 -5.80 7.65
N CYS A 148 -22.47 -5.62 7.74
CA CYS A 148 -21.80 -4.36 7.41
C CYS A 148 -21.56 -4.18 5.90
N PHE A 149 -21.72 -5.24 5.10
CA PHE A 149 -21.38 -5.28 3.66
C PHE A 149 -22.60 -5.34 2.72
N GLY A 150 -23.75 -4.85 3.20
CA GLY A 150 -24.99 -4.74 2.42
C GLY A 150 -24.90 -3.84 1.17
N VAL A 151 -26.04 -3.57 0.55
CA VAL A 151 -26.12 -2.81 -0.73
C VAL A 151 -25.54 -1.39 -0.58
N SER A 152 -25.80 -0.73 0.54
CA SER A 152 -25.30 0.61 0.86
C SER A 152 -24.13 0.57 1.85
N SER A 153 -23.23 -0.40 1.71
CA SER A 153 -22.09 -0.53 2.63
C SER A 153 -21.18 0.71 2.57
N ARG A 154 -20.78 1.19 3.75
CA ARG A 154 -19.73 2.21 3.89
C ARG A 154 -18.35 1.67 3.48
N PHE A 155 -18.16 0.36 3.54
CA PHE A 155 -16.90 -0.35 3.28
C PHE A 155 -16.85 -0.89 1.84
N TRP A 156 -17.07 0.02 0.89
CA TRP A 156 -17.25 -0.34 -0.52
C TRP A 156 -15.98 -0.91 -1.16
N ASN A 157 -14.79 -0.47 -0.73
CA ASN A 157 -13.53 -0.94 -1.29
C ASN A 157 -13.29 -2.39 -0.90
N THR A 158 -13.49 -2.72 0.38
CA THR A 158 -13.37 -4.10 0.87
C THR A 158 -14.35 -5.02 0.15
N LYS A 159 -15.61 -4.59 0.00
CA LYS A 159 -16.61 -5.36 -0.74
C LYS A 159 -16.21 -5.59 -2.20
N LYS A 160 -15.80 -4.52 -2.90
CA LYS A 160 -15.37 -4.61 -4.29
C LYS A 160 -14.16 -5.53 -4.46
N LEU A 161 -13.21 -5.47 -3.52
CA LEU A 161 -12.02 -6.32 -3.53
C LEU A 161 -12.37 -7.78 -3.25
N TYR A 162 -13.28 -8.03 -2.31
CA TYR A 162 -13.84 -9.37 -2.04
C TYR A 162 -14.46 -9.98 -3.30
N GLU A 163 -15.39 -9.24 -3.93
CA GLU A 163 -16.09 -9.69 -5.14
C GLU A 163 -15.11 -9.95 -6.29
N LYS A 164 -14.11 -9.07 -6.46
CA LYS A 164 -13.04 -9.26 -7.44
C LYS A 164 -12.28 -10.56 -7.19
N TRP A 165 -11.77 -10.77 -5.98
CA TRP A 165 -10.97 -11.95 -5.64
C TRP A 165 -11.76 -13.26 -5.56
N LYS A 166 -13.08 -13.19 -5.38
CA LYS A 166 -13.98 -14.35 -5.39
C LYS A 166 -14.27 -14.84 -6.80
N ASN A 167 -14.32 -13.95 -7.78
CA ASN A 167 -14.63 -14.25 -9.18
C ASN A 167 -13.40 -14.61 -10.02
N GLU A 168 -12.19 -14.40 -9.48
CA GLU A 168 -10.89 -14.76 -10.05
C GLU A 168 -10.39 -16.11 -9.53
#